data_AF-A0A4R5BFQ4-F1
#
_entry.id   AF-A0A4R5BFQ4-F1
#
_cell.length_a   1.000
_cell.length_b   1.000
_cell.length_c   1.000
_cell.angle_alpha   90.00
_cell.angle_beta   90.00
_cell.angle_gamma   90.00
#
_symmetry.space_group_name_H-M   'P 1'
#
loop_
_entity.id
_entity.type
_entity.pdbx_description
1 polymer ?
#
loop_
_entity_poly.entity_id
_entity_poly.type
_entity_poly.pdbx_seq_one_letter_code
_entity_poly.pdbx_strand_id
1 'polypeptide(L)'
;MTVNKDNVLQVRRTILAAAEDASERLNDLAPSLAVSPPARDEISQRAAAVWTANLLGNPDSHFRRLQQYVDNVVALGEQLGEAARQYGYTDEEISASFQSKRGPQ
;
A
#
# COMPACT_ATOMS: atom_id res chain seq x y z
N MET A 1 -18.58 -5.68 -20.15
CA MET A 1 -18.35 -5.98 -18.73
C MET A 1 -19.44 -5.26 -17.94
N THR A 2 -20.41 -6.00 -17.41
CA THR A 2 -21.58 -5.41 -16.74
C THR A 2 -21.25 -5.18 -15.28
N VAL A 3 -21.36 -3.93 -14.82
CA VAL A 3 -21.16 -3.59 -13.41
C VAL A 3 -22.32 -4.20 -12.63
N ASN A 4 -22.05 -5.23 -11.82
CA ASN A 4 -23.02 -5.89 -10.97
C ASN A 4 -22.43 -6.14 -9.59
N LYS A 5 -23.26 -6.64 -8.68
CA LYS A 5 -22.98 -6.62 -7.26
C LYS A 5 -21.75 -7.45 -6.86
N ASP A 6 -21.66 -8.68 -7.33
CA ASP A 6 -20.55 -9.57 -7.00
C ASP A 6 -19.24 -9.06 -7.62
N ASN A 7 -19.33 -8.44 -8.80
CA ASN A 7 -18.18 -7.84 -9.46
C ASN A 7 -17.57 -6.69 -8.63
N VAL A 8 -18.38 -5.84 -7.98
CA VAL A 8 -17.86 -4.72 -7.17
C VAL A 8 -17.15 -5.21 -5.91
N LEU A 9 -17.74 -6.16 -5.17
CA LEU A 9 -17.09 -6.70 -3.96
C LEU A 9 -15.85 -7.54 -4.30
N GLN A 10 -15.87 -8.27 -5.41
CA GLN A 10 -14.71 -9.02 -5.88
C GLN A 10 -13.57 -8.07 -6.29
N VAL A 11 -13.87 -7.01 -7.05
CA VAL A 11 -12.87 -5.99 -7.43
C VAL A 11 -12.31 -5.30 -6.19
N ARG A 12 -13.16 -4.90 -5.24
CA ARG A 12 -12.74 -4.35 -3.94
C ARG A 12 -11.75 -5.26 -3.23
N ARG A 13 -12.08 -6.56 -3.11
CA ARG A 13 -11.22 -7.54 -2.44
C ARG A 13 -9.86 -7.64 -3.13
N THR A 14 -9.83 -7.72 -4.46
CA THR A 14 -8.58 -7.80 -5.22
C THR A 14 -7.71 -6.55 -5.02
N ILE A 15 -8.32 -5.36 -5.03
CA ILE A 15 -7.63 -4.09 -4.82
C ILE A 15 -7.00 -4.04 -3.43
N LEU A 16 -7.76 -4.36 -2.38
CA LEU A 16 -7.26 -4.33 -1.01
C LEU A 16 -6.17 -5.39 -0.77
N ALA A 17 -6.33 -6.59 -1.35
CA ALA A 17 -5.32 -7.63 -1.24
C ALA A 17 -3.99 -7.22 -1.90
N ALA A 18 -4.05 -6.56 -3.06
CA ALA A 18 -2.88 -6.02 -3.74
C ALA A 18 -2.23 -4.85 -2.99
N ALA A 19 -3.04 -3.97 -2.38
CA ALA A 19 -2.53 -2.87 -1.56
C ALA A 19 -1.79 -3.38 -0.31
N GLU A 20 -2.31 -4.42 0.33
CA GLU A 20 -1.67 -5.06 1.48
C GLU A 20 -0.34 -5.72 1.10
N ASP A 21 -0.30 -6.52 0.02
CA ASP A 21 0.95 -7.12 -0.48
C ASP A 21 1.98 -6.03 -0.88
N ALA A 22 1.53 -4.94 -1.51
CA ALA A 22 2.41 -3.82 -1.84
C ALA A 22 2.94 -3.10 -0.59
N SER A 23 2.10 -2.92 0.43
CA SER A 23 2.50 -2.32 1.71
C SER A 23 3.54 -3.16 2.41
N GLU A 24 3.32 -4.47 2.52
CA GLU A 24 4.26 -5.42 3.13
C GLU A 24 5.62 -5.38 2.42
N ARG A 25 5.62 -5.55 1.09
CA ARG A 25 6.85 -5.48 0.29
C ARG A 25 7.59 -4.17 0.45
N LEU A 26 6.86 -3.05 0.49
CA LEU A 26 7.47 -1.73 0.65
C LEU A 26 8.15 -1.59 2.01
N ASN A 27 7.50 -2.04 3.09
CA ASN A 27 8.07 -2.03 4.43
C ASN A 27 9.28 -2.97 4.54
N ASP A 28 9.22 -4.16 3.94
CA ASP A 28 10.33 -5.12 3.92
C ASP A 28 11.55 -4.59 3.16
N LEU A 29 11.32 -3.80 2.11
CA LEU A 29 12.39 -3.18 1.33
C LEU A 29 12.99 -1.94 2.02
N ALA A 30 12.25 -1.29 2.93
CA ALA A 30 12.67 -0.03 3.54
C ALA A 30 14.09 -0.05 4.14
N PRO A 31 14.51 -1.09 4.90
CA PRO A 31 15.87 -1.17 5.44
C PRO A 31 16.95 -1.25 4.36
N SER A 32 16.64 -1.85 3.20
CA SER A 32 17.57 -2.03 2.07
C SER A 32 17.80 -0.76 1.24
N LEU A 33 16.94 0.25 1.42
CA LEU A 33 17.03 1.52 0.68
C LEU A 33 18.04 2.49 1.31
N ALA A 34 18.52 2.23 2.53
CA ALA A 34 19.55 3.05 3.16
C ALA A 34 20.90 2.83 2.48
N VAL A 35 21.54 3.92 2.05
CA VAL A 35 22.85 3.85 1.38
C VAL A 35 23.95 4.07 2.41
N SER A 36 24.88 3.12 2.48
CA SER A 36 26.10 3.27 3.26
C SER A 36 27.15 4.06 2.47
N PRO A 37 27.94 4.92 3.11
CA PRO A 37 28.99 5.67 2.44
C PRO A 37 30.10 4.73 1.95
N PRO A 38 30.57 4.87 0.69
CA PRO A 38 31.61 3.99 0.14
C PRO A 38 33.00 4.23 0.76
N ALA A 39 33.22 5.39 1.37
CA ALA A 39 34.43 5.74 2.08
C ALA A 39 34.14 6.73 3.22
N ARG A 40 35.15 6.99 4.06
CA ARG A 40 35.03 7.88 5.24
C ARG A 40 35.32 9.35 4.94
N ASP A 41 35.56 9.72 3.69
CA ASP A 41 35.71 11.12 3.33
C ASP A 41 34.37 11.87 3.40
N GLU A 42 34.45 13.20 3.48
CA GLU A 42 33.27 14.06 3.62
C GLU A 42 32.29 13.91 2.45
N ILE A 43 32.80 13.74 1.23
CA ILE A 43 31.97 13.64 0.03
C ILE A 43 31.16 12.35 0.07
N SER A 44 31.80 11.22 0.35
CA SER A 44 31.15 9.91 0.47
C SER A 44 30.06 9.91 1.55
N GLN A 45 30.34 10.46 2.73
CA GLN A 45 29.38 10.55 3.83
C GLN A 45 28.18 11.43 3.46
N ARG A 46 28.44 12.61 2.89
CA ARG A 46 27.38 13.56 2.53
C ARG A 46 26.51 13.05 1.38
N ALA A 47 27.12 12.42 0.38
CA ALA A 47 26.39 11.78 -0.72
C ALA A 47 25.45 10.69 -0.21
N ALA A 48 25.94 9.78 0.64
CA ALA A 48 25.12 8.72 1.22
C ALA A 48 23.97 9.25 2.08
N ALA A 49 24.21 10.30 2.88
CA ALA A 49 23.19 10.94 3.70
C ALA A 49 22.09 11.58 2.84
N VAL A 50 22.45 12.36 1.81
CA VAL A 50 21.49 12.99 0.89
C VAL A 50 20.71 11.94 0.12
N TRP A 51 21.36 10.86 -0.32
CA TRP A 51 20.69 9.79 -1.05
C TRP A 51 19.68 9.05 -0.16
N THR A 52 20.08 8.67 1.05
CA THR A 52 19.20 8.03 2.03
C THR A 52 18.02 8.92 2.41
N ALA A 53 18.24 10.23 2.54
CA ALA A 53 17.17 11.20 2.80
C ALA A 53 16.15 11.23 1.64
N ASN A 54 16.60 11.28 0.39
CA ASN A 54 15.71 11.27 -0.78
C ASN A 54 14.97 9.94 -0.96
N LEU A 55 15.58 8.80 -0.58
CA LEU A 55 14.92 7.50 -0.69
C LEU A 55 13.93 7.24 0.44
N LEU A 56 14.29 7.58 1.68
CA LEU A 56 13.56 7.19 2.90
C LEU A 56 13.18 8.39 3.78
N GLY A 57 14.16 9.22 4.12
CA GLY A 57 14.08 10.11 5.29
C GLY A 57 13.23 11.38 5.12
N ASN A 58 13.16 11.94 3.92
CA ASN A 58 12.44 13.19 3.68
C ASN A 58 10.92 12.97 3.63
N PRO A 59 10.10 13.99 3.96
CA PRO A 59 8.65 13.92 3.83
C PRO A 59 8.17 13.58 2.41
N ASP A 60 8.91 14.01 1.38
CA ASP A 60 8.65 13.77 -0.04
C ASP A 60 9.52 12.65 -0.65
N SER A 61 10.13 11.82 0.21
CA SER A 61 10.99 10.72 -0.22
C SER A 61 10.26 9.74 -1.13
N HIS A 62 11.02 8.97 -1.91
CA HIS A 62 10.44 7.96 -2.80
C HIS A 62 9.61 6.94 -2.02
N PHE A 63 10.09 6.50 -0.86
CA PHE A 63 9.34 5.62 0.03
C PHE A 63 8.01 6.23 0.46
N ARG A 64 8.00 7.48 0.92
CA ARG A 64 6.77 8.18 1.32
C ARG A 64 5.78 8.31 0.17
N ARG A 65 6.27 8.61 -1.04
CA ARG A 65 5.42 8.67 -2.25
C ARG A 65 4.80 7.31 -2.59
N LEU A 66 5.57 6.22 -2.52
CA LEU A 66 5.04 4.88 -2.75
C LEU A 66 4.02 4.48 -1.69
N GLN A 67 4.25 4.81 -0.42
CA GLN A 67 3.30 4.56 0.65
C GLN A 67 2.00 5.34 0.41
N GLN A 68 2.08 6.60 0.00
CA GLN A 68 0.91 7.38 -0.38
C GLN A 68 0.13 6.76 -1.54
N TYR A 69 0.81 6.15 -2.52
CA TYR A 69 0.12 5.43 -3.60
C TYR A 69 -0.61 4.20 -3.08
N VAL A 70 -0.01 3.43 -2.16
CA VAL A 70 -0.69 2.31 -1.49
C VAL A 70 -1.93 2.82 -0.74
N ASP A 71 -1.80 3.89 0.02
CA ASP A 71 -2.92 4.50 0.76
C ASP A 71 -4.06 4.93 -0.17
N ASN A 72 -3.74 5.50 -1.34
CA ASN A 72 -4.73 5.87 -2.35
C ASN A 72 -5.47 4.64 -2.91
N VAL A 73 -4.77 3.52 -3.10
CA VAL A 73 -5.38 2.26 -3.56
C VAL A 73 -6.28 1.66 -2.48
N VAL A 74 -5.89 1.74 -1.19
CA VAL A 74 -6.75 1.36 -0.07
C VAL A 74 -8.01 2.22 -0.05
N ALA A 75 -7.86 3.54 -0.17
CA ALA A 75 -8.98 4.48 -0.20
C ALA A 75 -9.96 4.17 -1.34
N LEU A 76 -9.45 3.77 -2.51
CA LEU A 76 -10.30 3.30 -3.62
C LEU A 76 -11.09 2.05 -3.25
N GLY A 77 -10.46 1.07 -2.60
CA GLY A 77 -11.14 -0.13 -2.09
C GLY A 77 -12.26 0.21 -1.10
N GLU A 78 -12.03 1.17 -0.20
CA GLU A 78 -13.06 1.62 0.74
C GLU A 78 -14.22 2.36 0.04
N GLN A 79 -13.92 3.22 -0.93
CA GLN A 79 -14.95 3.88 -1.74
C GLN A 79 -15.83 2.89 -2.50
N LEU A 80 -15.26 1.79 -3.01
CA LEU A 80 -16.04 0.70 -3.62
C LEU A 80 -16.95 0.00 -2.61
N GLY A 81 -16.52 -0.12 -1.34
CA GLY A 81 -17.35 -0.66 -0.25
C GLY A 81 -18.51 0.27 0.10
N GLU A 82 -18.27 1.57 0.16
CA GLU A 82 -19.34 2.57 0.36
C GLU A 82 -20.34 2.57 -0.80
N ALA A 83 -19.85 2.53 -2.04
CA ALA A 83 -20.72 2.41 -3.20
C ALA A 83 -21.57 1.14 -3.13
N ALA A 84 -21.00 0.00 -2.73
CA ALA A 84 -21.75 -1.23 -2.51
C ALA A 84 -22.86 -1.03 -1.45
N ARG A 85 -22.58 -0.43 -0.28
CA ARG A 85 -23.63 -0.13 0.73
C ARG A 85 -24.80 0.66 0.14
N GLN A 86 -24.52 1.68 -0.67
CA GLN A 86 -25.54 2.49 -1.33
C GLN A 86 -26.42 1.69 -2.32
N TYR A 87 -25.90 0.59 -2.88
CA TYR A 87 -26.65 -0.34 -3.71
C TYR A 87 -27.44 -1.41 -2.94
N GLY A 88 -27.49 -1.33 -1.60
CA GLY A 88 -28.37 -2.16 -0.76
C GLY A 88 -27.74 -3.45 -0.22
N TYR A 89 -26.43 -3.47 -0.01
CA TYR A 89 -25.73 -4.59 0.62
C TYR A 89 -25.80 -4.50 2.13
N THR A 90 -25.81 -5.66 2.80
CA THR A 90 -25.72 -5.70 4.26
C THR A 90 -24.25 -5.63 4.71
N ASP A 91 -24.04 -5.16 5.94
CA ASP A 91 -22.71 -5.11 6.54
C ASP A 91 -22.05 -6.50 6.63
N GLU A 92 -22.82 -7.60 6.67
CA GLU A 92 -22.27 -8.97 6.63
C GLU A 92 -21.61 -9.31 5.29
N GLU A 93 -22.21 -8.92 4.16
CA GLU A 93 -21.66 -9.21 2.82
C GLU A 93 -20.35 -8.46 2.59
N ILE A 94 -20.29 -7.23 3.11
CA ILE A 94 -19.09 -6.39 3.09
C ILE A 94 -18.04 -6.96 4.05
N SER A 95 -18.44 -7.35 5.27
CA SER A 95 -17.56 -7.97 6.27
C SER A 95 -16.93 -9.27 5.77
N ALA A 96 -17.71 -10.14 5.10
CA ALA A 96 -17.22 -11.37 4.49
C ALA A 96 -16.16 -11.12 3.40
N SER A 97 -16.20 -9.96 2.74
CA SER A 97 -15.16 -9.57 1.78
C SER A 97 -13.80 -9.29 2.43
N PHE A 98 -13.76 -8.95 3.72
CA PHE A 98 -12.53 -8.72 4.50
C PHE A 98 -11.96 -10.00 5.13
N GLN A 99 -12.80 -10.97 5.52
CA GLN A 99 -12.37 -12.12 6.33
C GLN A 99 -11.63 -13.22 5.53
N SER A 100 -11.69 -13.19 4.20
CA SER A 100 -11.09 -14.24 3.35
C SER A 100 -9.55 -14.30 3.41
N LYS A 101 -8.88 -13.43 4.18
CA LYS A 101 -7.44 -13.47 4.49
C LYS A 101 -7.08 -14.08 5.86
N ARG A 102 -8.04 -14.47 6.70
CA ARG A 102 -7.78 -15.21 7.96
C ARG A 102 -8.16 -16.69 7.84
N GLY A 103 -7.44 -17.43 7.00
CA GLY A 103 -7.45 -18.91 6.98
C GLY A 103 -6.25 -19.45 7.77
N PRO A 104 -6.39 -20.54 8.55
CA PRO A 104 -5.41 -20.97 9.55
C PRO A 104 -4.11 -21.43 8.89
N GLN A 105 -2.98 -20.99 9.43
CA GLN A 105 -1.73 -21.75 9.35
C GLN A 105 -1.79 -22.93 10.30
#